data_AF-A0A356R508-F1
#
_entry.id   AF-A0A356R508-F1
#
_cell.length_a   1.000
_cell.length_b   1.000
_cell.length_c   1.000
_cell.angle_alpha   90.00
_cell.angle_beta   90.00
_cell.angle_gamma   90.00
#
_symmetry.space_group_name_H-M   'P 1'
#
loop_
_entity.id
_entity.type
_entity.pdbx_description
1 polymer ?
#
loop_
_entity_poly.entity_id
_entity_poly.type
_entity_poly.pdbx_seq_one_letter_code
_entity_poly.pdbx_strand_id
1 'polypeptide(L)'
;MRYAFRVFRQYRGVKKVSIFGSARTRADEPNYKLAAQFGKLLSQRGFMVITGGGPGIMLAGNEGAGREHSFGVNIMLPFEQAPNALIADDKKLVHLKYFFTRKLLLVKETHAVALFPGGFGTLDEAFEVLTLIQTGKTDPIPVVCIEHPGGDYWQRMMEFLERQLLSRGFINRSDLALFKVVYSAEEAVEEIQKFFRVYHSLRIVKDMMVIRIQQQLSQAELTQLNQEFSDLLVDGQFQQVEPLPEEWDEPHISHLPRLVLHYNWKELGRLRQCIDWLNARAMVA
;
A
#
# COMPACT_ATOMS: atom_id res chain seq x y z
N MET A 1 5.27 3.21 21.53
CA MET A 1 6.08 2.58 20.45
C MET A 1 6.51 1.15 20.73
N ARG A 2 7.33 0.84 21.76
CA ARG A 2 7.78 -0.54 22.01
C ARG A 2 6.64 -1.56 22.14
N TYR A 3 5.57 -1.19 22.84
CA TYR A 3 4.35 -2.01 22.96
C TYR A 3 3.73 -2.31 21.59
N ALA A 4 3.52 -1.27 20.79
CA ALA A 4 2.94 -1.39 19.45
C ALA A 4 3.74 -2.36 18.57
N PHE A 5 5.07 -2.19 18.50
CA PHE A 5 5.92 -3.09 17.73
C PHE A 5 5.86 -4.53 18.24
N ARG A 6 5.71 -4.76 19.55
CA ARG A 6 5.51 -6.10 20.10
C ARG A 6 4.19 -6.73 19.66
N VAL A 7 3.12 -5.94 19.60
CA VAL A 7 1.81 -6.38 19.11
C VAL A 7 1.91 -6.77 17.63
N PHE A 8 2.41 -5.87 16.77
CA PHE A 8 2.54 -6.13 15.33
C PHE A 8 3.53 -7.26 15.00
N ARG A 9 4.60 -7.44 15.82
CA ARG A 9 5.60 -8.50 15.61
C ARG A 9 4.99 -9.90 15.56
N GLN A 10 3.91 -10.15 16.31
CA GLN A 10 3.22 -11.44 16.32
C GLN A 10 2.58 -11.80 14.97
N TYR A 11 2.42 -10.81 14.08
CA TYR A 11 1.70 -10.94 12.82
C TYR A 11 2.58 -10.59 11.61
N ARG A 12 3.92 -10.57 11.74
CA ARG A 12 4.82 -10.17 10.64
C ARG A 12 4.67 -11.00 9.36
N GLY A 13 4.30 -12.28 9.49
CA GLY A 13 4.08 -13.16 8.34
C GLY A 13 2.76 -12.93 7.60
N VAL A 14 1.91 -12.01 8.07
CA VAL A 14 0.59 -11.73 7.48
C VAL A 14 0.58 -10.34 6.88
N LYS A 15 0.23 -10.23 5.60
CA LYS A 15 0.10 -8.95 4.90
C LYS A 15 -1.06 -8.15 5.49
N LYS A 16 -0.88 -6.83 5.56
CA LYS A 16 -1.82 -5.92 6.20
C LYS A 16 -2.18 -4.78 5.26
N VAL A 17 -3.44 -4.36 5.30
CA VAL A 17 -3.95 -3.22 4.53
C VAL A 17 -4.41 -2.13 5.48
N SER A 18 -3.83 -0.94 5.36
CA SER A 18 -4.34 0.23 6.09
C SER A 18 -5.55 0.80 5.37
N ILE A 19 -6.66 0.96 6.10
CA ILE A 19 -7.88 1.59 5.59
C ILE A 19 -8.02 2.97 6.21
N PHE A 20 -8.10 3.98 5.34
CA PHE A 20 -8.38 5.37 5.71
C PHE A 20 -9.67 5.85 5.09
N GLY A 21 -10.37 6.73 5.79
CA GLY A 21 -11.60 7.35 5.31
C GLY A 21 -12.27 8.17 6.39
N SER A 22 -13.38 8.79 6.05
CA SER A 22 -14.12 9.66 6.97
C SER A 22 -14.55 8.94 8.25
N ALA A 23 -14.31 9.57 9.39
CA ALA A 23 -14.89 9.18 10.67
C ALA A 23 -16.39 9.53 10.78
N ARG A 24 -16.94 10.26 9.81
CA ARG A 24 -18.30 10.81 9.81
C ARG A 24 -19.27 10.08 8.87
N THR A 25 -18.79 9.16 8.04
CA THR A 25 -19.64 8.36 7.16
C THR A 25 -20.54 7.45 8.00
N ARG A 26 -21.85 7.50 7.76
CA ARG A 26 -22.86 6.72 8.46
C ARG A 26 -22.97 5.30 7.89
N ALA A 27 -23.48 4.37 8.71
CA ALA A 27 -23.64 2.96 8.35
C ALA A 27 -24.57 2.71 7.15
N ASP A 28 -25.53 3.61 6.90
CA ASP A 28 -26.47 3.52 5.79
C ASP A 28 -25.90 4.03 4.45
N GLU A 29 -24.80 4.79 4.48
CA GLU A 29 -24.17 5.36 3.30
C GLU A 29 -23.45 4.32 2.43
N PRO A 30 -23.41 4.49 1.09
CA PRO A 30 -22.79 3.52 0.18
C PRO A 30 -21.32 3.22 0.50
N ASN A 31 -20.51 4.25 0.79
CA ASN A 31 -19.08 4.08 1.09
C ASN A 31 -18.83 3.28 2.39
N TYR A 32 -19.74 3.33 3.36
CA TYR A 32 -19.63 2.48 4.56
C TYR A 32 -19.80 1.01 4.21
N LYS A 33 -20.87 0.69 3.47
CA LYS A 33 -21.15 -0.69 3.03
C LYS A 33 -20.02 -1.23 2.16
N LEU A 34 -19.47 -0.40 1.29
CA LEU A 34 -18.33 -0.73 0.45
C LEU A 34 -17.06 -1.01 1.28
N ALA A 35 -16.77 -0.19 2.29
CA ALA A 35 -15.64 -0.40 3.20
C ALA A 35 -15.78 -1.70 4.02
N ALA A 36 -17.00 -2.02 4.47
CA ALA A 36 -17.27 -3.28 5.15
C ALA A 36 -17.12 -4.49 4.22
N GLN A 37 -17.62 -4.41 2.98
CA GLN A 37 -17.43 -5.45 1.98
C GLN A 37 -15.94 -5.65 1.66
N PHE A 38 -15.20 -4.56 1.49
CA PHE A 38 -13.76 -4.59 1.25
C PHE A 38 -12.99 -5.25 2.41
N GLY A 39 -13.27 -4.86 3.66
CA GLY A 39 -12.69 -5.49 4.84
C GLY A 39 -12.95 -7.00 4.89
N LYS A 40 -14.17 -7.43 4.55
CA LYS A 40 -14.55 -8.85 4.50
C LYS A 40 -13.78 -9.62 3.43
N LEU A 41 -13.66 -9.07 2.23
CA LEU A 41 -12.92 -9.73 1.15
C LEU A 41 -11.42 -9.82 1.48
N LEU A 42 -10.85 -8.80 2.12
CA LEU A 42 -9.45 -8.85 2.58
C LEU A 42 -9.20 -9.99 3.56
N SER A 43 -10.04 -10.13 4.60
CA SER A 43 -9.85 -11.20 5.59
C SER A 43 -10.04 -12.60 4.98
N GLN A 44 -11.00 -12.75 4.06
CA GLN A 44 -11.18 -13.99 3.29
C GLN A 44 -9.97 -14.36 2.42
N ARG A 45 -9.15 -13.38 2.02
CA ARG A 45 -7.90 -13.58 1.28
C ARG A 45 -6.65 -13.62 2.16
N GLY A 46 -6.83 -13.74 3.48
CA GLY A 46 -5.75 -13.89 4.43
C GLY A 46 -5.02 -12.59 4.78
N PHE A 47 -5.56 -11.43 4.40
CA PHE A 47 -5.05 -10.15 4.85
C PHE A 47 -5.61 -9.79 6.23
N MET A 48 -4.91 -8.90 6.92
CA MET A 48 -5.45 -8.19 8.08
C MET A 48 -5.65 -6.71 7.75
N VAL A 49 -6.56 -6.06 8.46
CA VAL A 49 -6.89 -4.65 8.31
C VAL A 49 -6.31 -3.85 9.46
N ILE A 50 -5.71 -2.69 9.14
CA ILE A 50 -5.29 -1.69 10.12
C ILE A 50 -6.14 -0.44 9.90
N THR A 51 -6.72 0.10 10.96
CA THR A 51 -7.45 1.38 10.91
C THR A 51 -7.00 2.29 12.04
N GLY A 52 -7.52 3.52 12.06
CA GLY A 52 -7.39 4.41 13.22
C GLY A 52 -8.21 4.00 14.45
N GLY A 53 -9.03 2.94 14.35
CA GLY A 53 -9.90 2.45 15.42
C GLY A 53 -11.06 3.38 15.76
N GLY A 54 -11.36 4.39 14.94
CA GLY A 54 -12.51 5.29 15.14
C GLY A 54 -13.80 4.80 14.45
N PRO A 55 -14.86 5.63 14.46
CA PRO A 55 -16.13 5.36 13.77
C PRO A 55 -16.02 5.54 12.24
N GLY A 56 -17.15 5.42 11.54
CA GLY A 56 -17.26 5.61 10.11
C GLY A 56 -16.53 4.55 9.31
N ILE A 57 -15.79 4.94 8.27
CA ILE A 57 -15.05 4.01 7.39
C ILE A 57 -14.10 3.10 8.19
N MET A 58 -13.48 3.62 9.25
CA MET A 58 -12.57 2.84 10.10
C MET A 58 -13.32 1.69 10.81
N LEU A 59 -14.50 1.96 11.36
CA LEU A 59 -15.35 0.92 11.95
C LEU A 59 -15.83 -0.05 10.87
N ALA A 60 -16.31 0.44 9.72
CA ALA A 60 -16.78 -0.40 8.62
C ALA A 60 -15.71 -1.42 8.17
N GLY A 61 -14.48 -0.95 7.94
CA GLY A 61 -13.35 -1.81 7.54
C GLY A 61 -13.03 -2.86 8.61
N ASN A 62 -13.07 -2.50 9.89
CA ASN A 62 -12.88 -3.45 10.98
C ASN A 62 -14.03 -4.47 11.06
N GLU A 63 -15.30 -4.03 11.00
CA GLU A 63 -16.48 -4.90 11.02
C GLU A 63 -16.44 -5.92 9.89
N GLY A 64 -16.11 -5.47 8.68
CA GLY A 64 -15.94 -6.32 7.52
C GLY A 64 -14.90 -7.41 7.72
N ALA A 65 -13.70 -7.02 8.16
CA ALA A 65 -12.60 -7.96 8.38
C ALA A 65 -12.84 -8.91 9.56
N GLY A 66 -13.63 -8.48 10.54
CA GLY A 66 -13.83 -9.17 11.80
C GLY A 66 -12.70 -8.88 12.80
N ARG A 67 -12.99 -9.12 14.09
CA ARG A 67 -12.10 -8.80 15.22
C ARG A 67 -10.74 -9.49 15.13
N GLU A 68 -10.69 -10.76 14.70
CA GLU A 68 -9.44 -11.52 14.61
C GLU A 68 -8.48 -10.96 13.56
N HIS A 69 -9.00 -10.34 12.51
CA HIS A 69 -8.22 -9.79 11.39
C HIS A 69 -8.04 -8.27 11.48
N SER A 70 -8.38 -7.65 12.61
CA SER A 70 -8.42 -6.19 12.74
C SER A 70 -7.42 -5.63 13.74
N PHE A 71 -6.70 -4.57 13.36
CA PHE A 71 -5.94 -3.70 14.25
C PHE A 71 -6.57 -2.32 14.33
N GLY A 72 -6.39 -1.67 15.48
CA GLY A 72 -6.70 -0.25 15.66
C GLY A 72 -5.47 0.48 16.17
N VAL A 73 -5.05 1.53 15.46
CA VAL A 73 -3.99 2.44 15.93
C VAL A 73 -4.65 3.77 16.27
N ASN A 74 -5.13 3.87 17.49
CA ASN A 74 -5.92 4.99 17.99
C ASN A 74 -5.01 6.13 18.49
N ILE A 75 -5.45 7.37 18.32
CA ILE A 75 -4.81 8.57 18.88
C ILE A 75 -5.61 9.06 20.08
N MET A 76 -4.92 9.33 21.19
CA MET A 76 -5.54 9.94 22.36
C MET A 76 -5.83 11.41 22.09
N LEU A 77 -7.11 11.77 22.02
CA LEU A 77 -7.57 13.15 21.89
C LEU A 77 -8.16 13.65 23.22
N PRO A 78 -8.10 14.97 23.50
CA PRO A 78 -8.67 15.56 24.71
C PRO A 78 -10.19 15.37 24.82
N PHE A 79 -10.87 15.21 23.69
CA PHE A 79 -12.29 14.91 23.59
C PHE A 79 -12.42 13.49 23.04
N GLU A 80 -13.23 12.67 23.71
CA GLU A 80 -13.23 11.22 23.57
C GLU A 80 -13.61 10.78 22.15
N GLN A 81 -12.63 10.29 21.39
CA GLN A 81 -12.90 9.39 20.28
C GLN A 81 -12.78 7.98 20.83
N ALA A 82 -13.88 7.49 21.41
CA ALA A 82 -13.94 6.11 21.89
C ALA A 82 -13.53 5.17 20.74
N PRO A 83 -12.67 4.17 21.01
CA PRO A 83 -12.36 3.16 20.02
C PRO A 83 -13.65 2.47 19.60
N ASN A 84 -13.69 2.02 18.35
CA ASN A 84 -14.86 1.33 17.84
C ASN A 84 -15.10 0.02 18.62
N ALA A 85 -16.37 -0.31 18.84
CA ALA A 85 -16.78 -1.39 19.76
C ALA A 85 -16.22 -2.78 19.40
N LEU A 86 -15.85 -3.01 18.13
CA LEU A 86 -15.35 -4.30 17.67
C LEU A 86 -14.00 -4.67 18.29
N ILE A 87 -13.12 -3.68 18.48
CA ILE A 87 -11.74 -3.89 18.93
C ILE A 87 -11.43 -3.19 20.27
N ALA A 88 -12.43 -2.60 20.93
CA ALA A 88 -12.26 -1.83 22.17
C ALA A 88 -11.49 -2.61 23.25
N ASP A 89 -11.75 -3.92 23.40
CA ASP A 89 -11.10 -4.80 24.38
C ASP A 89 -10.05 -5.72 23.75
N ASP A 90 -9.55 -5.42 22.54
CA ASP A 90 -8.59 -6.28 21.84
C ASP A 90 -7.14 -5.83 22.06
N LYS A 91 -6.22 -6.78 22.26
CA LYS A 91 -4.77 -6.51 22.36
C LYS A 91 -4.19 -5.85 21.09
N LYS A 92 -4.88 -5.96 19.95
CA LYS A 92 -4.54 -5.34 18.66
C LYS A 92 -4.98 -3.87 18.57
N LEU A 93 -5.65 -3.34 19.59
CA LEU A 93 -5.89 -1.91 19.77
C LEU A 93 -4.70 -1.28 20.49
N VAL A 94 -4.03 -0.34 19.82
CA VAL A 94 -2.88 0.39 20.33
C VAL A 94 -3.24 1.87 20.44
N HIS A 95 -3.07 2.43 21.64
CA HIS A 95 -3.23 3.86 21.86
C HIS A 95 -1.89 4.58 21.77
N LEU A 96 -1.88 5.70 21.05
CA LEU A 96 -0.74 6.59 20.94
C LEU A 96 -1.07 8.01 21.39
N LYS A 97 -0.06 8.66 21.97
CA LYS A 97 -0.16 10.06 22.41
C LYS A 97 0.17 11.05 21.30
N TYR A 98 1.07 10.69 20.40
CA TYR A 98 1.62 11.60 19.40
C TYR A 98 1.24 11.17 17.98
N PHE A 99 0.77 12.13 17.18
CA PHE A 99 0.36 11.88 15.80
C PHE A 99 1.46 11.26 14.93
N PHE A 100 2.69 11.79 15.00
CA PHE A 100 3.81 11.27 14.20
C PHE A 100 4.13 9.81 14.49
N THR A 101 3.99 9.36 15.74
CA THR A 101 4.19 7.93 16.08
C THR A 101 3.09 7.04 15.51
N ARG A 102 1.87 7.57 15.38
CA ARG A 102 0.71 6.84 14.85
C ARG A 102 0.83 6.66 13.35
N LYS A 103 1.13 7.75 12.65
CA LYS A 103 1.43 7.77 11.22
C LYS A 103 2.52 6.77 10.84
N LEU A 104 3.64 6.80 11.58
CA LEU A 104 4.73 5.84 11.39
C LEU A 104 4.25 4.37 11.47
N LEU A 105 3.40 4.01 12.44
CA LEU A 105 2.90 2.63 12.55
C LEU A 105 1.94 2.26 11.42
N LEU A 106 1.08 3.19 11.01
CA LEU A 106 0.08 2.98 9.96
C LEU A 106 0.74 2.74 8.59
N VAL A 107 1.93 3.28 8.36
CA VAL A 107 2.72 3.05 7.15
C VAL A 107 3.65 1.84 7.31
N LYS A 108 4.43 1.78 8.39
CA LYS A 108 5.50 0.78 8.57
C LYS A 108 5.01 -0.67 8.58
N GLU A 109 3.84 -0.93 9.15
CA GLU A 109 3.32 -2.29 9.34
C GLU A 109 2.41 -2.74 8.18
N THR A 110 2.32 -1.92 7.13
CA THR A 110 1.34 -2.03 6.06
C THR A 110 1.98 -2.44 4.74
N HIS A 111 1.24 -3.23 3.97
CA HIS A 111 1.66 -3.74 2.67
C HIS A 111 0.79 -3.19 1.52
N ALA A 112 -0.34 -2.56 1.82
CA ALA A 112 -1.21 -1.87 0.87
C ALA A 112 -2.04 -0.81 1.59
N VAL A 113 -2.42 0.26 0.90
CA VAL A 113 -3.25 1.33 1.45
C VAL A 113 -4.56 1.43 0.68
N ALA A 114 -5.68 1.47 1.40
CA ALA A 114 -7.00 1.72 0.86
C ALA A 114 -7.54 3.05 1.37
N LEU A 115 -7.86 3.96 0.44
CA LEU A 115 -8.36 5.29 0.71
C LEU A 115 -9.81 5.38 0.29
N PHE A 116 -10.71 5.63 1.24
CA PHE A 116 -12.11 5.99 0.98
C PHE A 116 -12.29 7.51 1.12
N PRO A 117 -13.40 8.09 0.57
CA PRO A 117 -13.69 9.51 0.75
C PRO A 117 -13.64 9.95 2.21
N GLY A 118 -13.02 11.11 2.43
CA GLY A 118 -12.59 11.53 3.76
C GLY A 118 -12.36 13.02 3.88
N GLY A 119 -12.00 13.45 5.10
CA GLY A 119 -11.62 14.83 5.38
C GLY A 119 -10.11 15.00 5.44
N PHE A 120 -9.66 16.03 6.17
CA PHE A 120 -8.22 16.32 6.33
C PHE A 120 -7.41 15.15 6.86
N GLY A 121 -7.92 14.39 7.83
CA GLY A 121 -7.17 13.24 8.35
C GLY A 121 -6.90 12.16 7.29
N THR A 122 -7.85 11.94 6.37
CA THR A 122 -7.66 10.97 5.28
C THR A 122 -6.67 11.49 4.25
N LEU A 123 -6.77 12.78 3.88
CA LEU A 123 -5.85 13.38 2.91
C LEU A 123 -4.43 13.54 3.48
N ASP A 124 -4.30 13.80 4.78
CA ASP A 124 -3.01 13.84 5.49
C ASP A 124 -2.27 12.50 5.36
N GLU A 125 -2.94 11.38 5.67
CA GLU A 125 -2.37 10.04 5.51
C GLU A 125 -2.13 9.68 4.03
N ALA A 126 -3.04 10.06 3.13
CA ALA A 126 -2.91 9.79 1.69
C ALA A 126 -1.67 10.47 1.11
N PHE A 127 -1.50 11.78 1.33
CA PHE A 127 -0.35 12.52 0.81
C PHE A 127 0.94 12.13 1.51
N GLU A 128 0.91 11.75 2.79
CA GLU A 128 2.09 11.22 3.47
C GLU A 128 2.58 9.92 2.83
N VAL A 129 1.69 8.95 2.61
CA VAL A 129 2.04 7.68 1.94
C VAL A 129 2.58 7.93 0.54
N LEU A 130 1.89 8.74 -0.26
CA LEU A 130 2.32 9.06 -1.63
C LEU A 130 3.69 9.74 -1.64
N THR A 131 3.94 10.69 -0.74
CA THR A 131 5.24 11.36 -0.61
C THR A 131 6.34 10.37 -0.22
N LEU A 132 6.07 9.46 0.72
CA LEU A 132 7.05 8.45 1.14
C LEU A 132 7.40 7.50 0.00
N ILE A 133 6.42 7.08 -0.82
CA ILE A 133 6.68 6.22 -1.98
C ILE A 133 7.45 7.00 -3.05
N GLN A 134 7.00 8.21 -3.39
CA GLN A 134 7.63 9.09 -4.39
C GLN A 134 9.10 9.35 -4.06
N THR A 135 9.44 9.50 -2.77
CA THR A 135 10.80 9.79 -2.30
C THR A 135 11.63 8.54 -1.95
N GLY A 136 11.09 7.34 -2.17
CA GLY A 136 11.77 6.08 -1.86
C GLY A 136 12.03 5.85 -0.37
N LYS A 137 11.26 6.50 0.52
CA LYS A 137 11.34 6.34 1.98
C LYS A 137 10.52 5.18 2.52
N THR A 138 9.66 4.62 1.68
CA THR A 138 9.00 3.32 1.89
C THR A 138 9.12 2.49 0.62
N ASP A 139 9.08 1.18 0.76
CA ASP A 139 9.00 0.28 -0.38
C ASP A 139 7.73 0.56 -1.20
N PRO A 140 7.72 0.25 -2.51
CA PRO A 140 6.51 0.30 -3.31
C PRO A 140 5.40 -0.58 -2.71
N ILE A 141 4.24 0.04 -2.50
CA ILE A 141 3.01 -0.62 -2.06
C ILE A 141 1.83 -0.15 -2.94
N PRO A 142 0.80 -0.97 -3.16
CA PRO A 142 -0.36 -0.55 -3.89
C PRO A 142 -1.19 0.40 -3.02
N VAL A 143 -1.53 1.56 -3.58
CA VAL A 143 -2.46 2.53 -3.00
C VAL A 143 -3.74 2.53 -3.84
N VAL A 144 -4.86 2.11 -3.26
CA VAL A 144 -6.16 2.03 -3.93
C VAL A 144 -7.11 3.08 -3.37
N CYS A 145 -7.59 3.97 -4.23
CA CYS A 145 -8.63 4.94 -3.95
C CYS A 145 -9.98 4.32 -4.29
N ILE A 146 -10.78 4.03 -3.28
CA ILE A 146 -12.02 3.28 -3.39
C ILE A 146 -13.19 4.22 -3.14
N GLU A 147 -14.20 4.22 -4.01
CA GLU A 147 -15.44 4.97 -3.83
C GLU A 147 -16.59 4.21 -4.47
N HIS A 148 -17.82 4.37 -3.97
CA HIS A 148 -18.96 3.70 -4.60
C HIS A 148 -19.18 4.16 -6.05
N PRO A 149 -19.77 3.31 -6.92
CA PRO A 149 -20.08 3.68 -8.30
C PRO A 149 -20.96 4.93 -8.39
N GLY A 150 -20.51 5.93 -9.15
CA GLY A 150 -21.23 7.21 -9.31
C GLY A 150 -20.83 8.30 -8.30
N GLY A 151 -19.92 8.01 -7.37
CA GLY A 151 -19.21 9.05 -6.63
C GLY A 151 -18.19 9.79 -7.52
N ASP A 152 -17.86 11.02 -7.13
CA ASP A 152 -16.97 11.90 -7.88
C ASP A 152 -15.80 12.45 -7.03
N TYR A 153 -15.63 11.96 -5.80
CA TYR A 153 -14.60 12.46 -4.87
C TYR A 153 -13.20 12.28 -5.45
N TRP A 154 -12.85 11.07 -5.88
CA TRP A 154 -11.53 10.78 -6.43
C TRP A 154 -11.31 11.37 -7.81
N GLN A 155 -12.37 11.48 -8.62
CA GLN A 155 -12.31 12.15 -9.91
C GLN A 155 -11.94 13.64 -9.73
N ARG A 156 -12.61 14.35 -8.83
CA ARG A 156 -12.32 15.76 -8.53
C ARG A 156 -10.91 15.94 -7.97
N MET A 157 -10.45 15.00 -7.16
CA MET A 157 -9.08 14.97 -6.66
C MET A 157 -8.08 14.82 -7.83
N MET A 158 -8.32 13.87 -8.74
CA MET A 158 -7.49 13.66 -9.93
C MET A 158 -7.41 14.92 -10.80
N GLU A 159 -8.54 15.57 -11.05
CA GLU A 159 -8.59 16.83 -11.79
C GLU A 159 -7.73 17.92 -11.12
N PHE A 160 -7.71 17.97 -9.79
CA PHE A 160 -6.84 18.89 -9.04
C PHE A 160 -5.35 18.51 -9.20
N LEU A 161 -4.98 17.24 -9.05
CA LEU A 161 -3.58 16.80 -9.24
C LEU A 161 -3.08 17.13 -10.65
N GLU A 162 -3.87 16.83 -11.67
CA GLU A 162 -3.49 17.08 -13.06
C GLU A 162 -3.38 18.58 -13.34
N ARG A 163 -4.38 19.36 -12.95
CA ARG A 163 -4.44 20.79 -13.28
C ARG A 163 -3.53 21.65 -12.43
N GLN A 164 -3.30 21.31 -11.16
CA GLN A 164 -2.54 22.17 -10.25
C GLN A 164 -1.14 21.66 -9.97
N LEU A 165 -0.94 20.35 -9.86
CA LEU A 165 0.38 19.80 -9.52
C LEU A 165 1.14 19.45 -10.79
N LEU A 166 0.57 18.61 -11.64
CA LEU A 166 1.24 18.12 -12.84
C LEU A 166 1.48 19.24 -13.86
N SER A 167 0.46 20.03 -14.20
CA SER A 167 0.60 21.10 -15.20
C SER A 167 1.63 22.18 -14.82
N ARG A 168 1.91 22.32 -13.51
CA ARG A 168 2.86 23.27 -12.94
C ARG A 168 4.22 22.64 -12.63
N GLY A 169 4.41 21.35 -12.91
CA GLY A 169 5.67 20.63 -12.67
C GLY A 169 5.98 20.37 -11.20
N PHE A 170 4.97 20.30 -10.32
CA PHE A 170 5.16 19.94 -8.91
C PHE A 170 5.27 18.42 -8.68
N ILE A 171 4.79 17.63 -9.65
CA ILE A 171 4.92 16.17 -9.69
C ILE A 171 5.23 15.73 -11.12
N ASN A 172 5.80 14.53 -11.28
CA ASN A 172 6.01 13.92 -12.58
C ASN A 172 4.73 13.24 -13.07
N ARG A 173 4.61 13.04 -14.40
CA ARG A 173 3.48 12.29 -14.98
C ARG A 173 3.41 10.87 -14.43
N SER A 174 4.57 10.26 -14.17
CA SER A 174 4.72 8.92 -13.62
C SER A 174 4.18 8.80 -12.19
N ASP A 175 4.14 9.89 -11.41
CA ASP A 175 3.64 9.88 -10.02
C ASP A 175 2.14 9.59 -9.93
N LEU A 176 1.37 9.85 -11.01
CA LEU A 176 -0.04 9.50 -11.08
C LEU A 176 -0.27 7.97 -11.13
N ALA A 177 0.78 7.18 -11.39
CA ALA A 177 0.71 5.71 -11.31
C ALA A 177 0.85 5.17 -9.88
N LEU A 178 1.21 6.01 -8.90
CA LEU A 178 1.42 5.57 -7.51
C LEU A 178 0.15 5.05 -6.85
N PHE A 179 -1.02 5.44 -7.34
CA PHE A 179 -2.32 4.99 -6.84
C PHE A 179 -3.28 4.69 -7.99
N LYS A 180 -4.35 3.96 -7.67
CA LYS A 180 -5.40 3.59 -8.63
C LYS A 180 -6.77 3.87 -8.05
N VAL A 181 -7.65 4.47 -8.84
CA VAL A 181 -9.07 4.65 -8.48
C VAL A 181 -9.87 3.42 -8.93
N VAL A 182 -10.71 2.90 -8.05
CA VAL A 182 -11.56 1.71 -8.27
C VAL A 182 -12.93 1.92 -7.64
N TYR A 183 -13.94 1.22 -8.16
CA TYR A 183 -15.34 1.47 -7.78
C TYR A 183 -16.06 0.29 -7.11
N SER A 184 -15.33 -0.80 -6.88
CA SER A 184 -15.84 -1.97 -6.16
C SER A 184 -14.81 -2.53 -5.18
N ALA A 185 -15.29 -3.28 -4.19
CA ALA A 185 -14.43 -3.95 -3.23
C ALA A 185 -13.61 -5.05 -3.91
N GLU A 186 -14.20 -5.72 -4.90
CA GLU A 186 -13.59 -6.78 -5.71
C GLU A 186 -12.40 -6.24 -6.52
N GLU A 187 -12.59 -5.14 -7.25
CA GLU A 187 -11.51 -4.48 -8.01
C GLU A 187 -10.37 -4.03 -7.10
N ALA A 188 -10.68 -3.50 -5.92
CA ALA A 188 -9.69 -3.05 -4.96
C ALA A 188 -8.84 -4.23 -4.43
N VAL A 189 -9.47 -5.34 -4.06
CA VAL A 189 -8.76 -6.54 -3.60
C VAL A 189 -7.96 -7.17 -4.74
N GLU A 190 -8.52 -7.22 -5.96
CA GLU A 190 -7.82 -7.72 -7.13
C GLU A 190 -6.56 -6.91 -7.43
N GLU A 191 -6.64 -5.58 -7.39
CA GLU A 191 -5.48 -4.70 -7.58
C GLU A 191 -4.37 -4.98 -6.56
N ILE A 192 -4.74 -5.12 -5.28
CA ILE A 192 -3.79 -5.45 -4.20
C ILE A 192 -3.16 -6.83 -4.42
N GLN A 193 -3.94 -7.85 -4.78
CA GLN A 193 -3.41 -9.19 -5.03
C GLN A 193 -2.52 -9.23 -6.28
N LYS A 194 -2.94 -8.54 -7.35
CA LYS A 194 -2.19 -8.43 -8.60
C LYS A 194 -0.83 -7.77 -8.36
N PHE A 195 -0.75 -6.73 -7.54
CA PHE A 195 0.51 -6.06 -7.18
C PHE A 195 1.55 -7.03 -6.60
N PHE A 196 1.10 -8.06 -5.88
CA PHE A 196 1.99 -9.05 -5.28
C PHE A 196 2.12 -10.33 -6.10
N ARG A 197 1.67 -10.37 -7.36
CA ARG A 197 1.65 -11.61 -8.14
C ARG A 197 3.06 -12.06 -8.54
N VAL A 198 3.81 -11.17 -9.17
CA VAL A 198 5.21 -11.37 -9.57
C VAL A 198 6.11 -10.60 -8.62
N TYR A 199 5.80 -9.34 -8.31
CA TYR A 199 6.60 -8.57 -7.35
C TYR A 199 6.41 -9.11 -5.92
N HIS A 200 7.52 -9.33 -5.22
CA HIS A 200 7.52 -9.71 -3.80
C HIS A 200 7.92 -8.53 -2.90
N SER A 201 9.12 -8.01 -3.09
CA SER A 201 9.70 -6.94 -2.27
C SER A 201 10.89 -6.30 -2.98
N LEU A 202 11.43 -5.26 -2.38
CA LEU A 202 12.60 -4.54 -2.86
C LEU A 202 13.61 -4.41 -1.73
N ARG A 203 14.90 -4.40 -2.07
CA ARG A 203 16.00 -4.08 -1.15
C ARG A 203 17.06 -3.29 -1.88
N ILE A 204 17.75 -2.42 -1.15
CA ILE A 204 18.91 -1.69 -1.66
C ILE A 204 20.17 -2.34 -1.11
N VAL A 205 21.09 -2.67 -2.01
CA VAL A 205 22.40 -3.23 -1.70
C VAL A 205 23.45 -2.32 -2.32
N LYS A 206 24.13 -1.53 -1.49
CA LYS A 206 25.05 -0.47 -1.94
C LYS A 206 24.30 0.54 -2.82
N ASP A 207 24.67 0.66 -4.09
CA ASP A 207 24.06 1.49 -5.13
C ASP A 207 23.06 0.74 -6.01
N MET A 208 22.87 -0.56 -5.75
CA MET A 208 22.00 -1.43 -6.53
C MET A 208 20.62 -1.57 -5.92
N MET A 209 19.61 -1.52 -6.77
CA MET A 209 18.26 -1.96 -6.43
C MET A 209 18.13 -3.45 -6.72
N VAL A 210 17.62 -4.19 -5.75
CA VAL A 210 17.33 -5.62 -5.82
C VAL A 210 15.83 -5.81 -5.67
N ILE A 211 15.17 -6.14 -6.78
CA ILE A 211 13.75 -6.47 -6.80
C ILE A 211 13.63 -7.99 -6.69
N ARG A 212 12.93 -8.45 -5.66
CA ARG A 212 12.62 -9.88 -5.48
C ARG A 212 11.31 -10.17 -6.20
N ILE A 213 11.33 -11.21 -7.03
CA ILE A 213 10.16 -11.65 -7.78
C ILE A 213 9.79 -13.09 -7.41
N GLN A 214 8.52 -13.45 -7.57
CA GLN A 214 8.00 -14.78 -7.22
C GLN A 214 8.36 -15.87 -8.22
N GLN A 215 8.71 -15.49 -9.45
CA GLN A 215 8.99 -16.40 -10.56
C GLN A 215 10.09 -15.85 -11.46
N GLN A 216 10.83 -16.72 -12.12
CA GLN A 216 11.86 -16.29 -13.08
C GLN A 216 11.20 -15.71 -14.33
N LEU A 217 11.78 -14.64 -14.87
CA LEU A 217 11.46 -14.13 -16.20
C LEU A 217 12.17 -14.98 -17.26
N SER A 218 11.48 -15.22 -18.36
CA SER A 218 12.10 -15.73 -19.59
C SER A 218 13.06 -14.71 -20.19
N GLN A 219 13.98 -15.17 -21.05
CA GLN A 219 14.92 -14.29 -21.73
C GLN A 219 14.23 -13.22 -22.60
N ALA A 220 13.08 -13.56 -23.20
CA ALA A 220 12.27 -12.63 -23.98
C ALA A 220 11.66 -11.53 -23.09
N GLU A 221 11.14 -11.90 -21.92
CA GLU A 221 10.60 -10.93 -20.95
C GLU A 221 11.69 -10.03 -20.38
N LEU A 222 12.86 -10.58 -20.04
CA LEU A 222 13.99 -9.77 -19.55
C LEU A 222 14.51 -8.80 -20.63
N THR A 223 14.51 -9.21 -21.90
CA THR A 223 14.87 -8.33 -23.01
C THR A 223 13.86 -7.20 -23.16
N GLN A 224 12.57 -7.50 -23.08
CA GLN A 224 11.54 -6.47 -23.17
C GLN A 224 11.54 -5.52 -21.97
N LEU A 225 11.75 -6.03 -20.74
CA LEU A 225 11.90 -5.22 -19.54
C LEU A 225 13.00 -4.17 -19.73
N ASN A 226 14.16 -4.60 -20.25
CA ASN A 226 15.29 -3.72 -20.54
C ASN A 226 15.00 -2.68 -21.62
N GLN A 227 14.19 -3.02 -22.63
CA GLN A 227 13.78 -2.06 -23.66
C GLN A 227 12.81 -1.02 -23.10
N GLU A 228 11.78 -1.48 -22.40
CA GLU A 228 10.64 -0.65 -21.98
C GLU A 228 10.96 0.26 -20.78
N PHE A 229 11.86 -0.18 -19.89
CA PHE A 229 12.22 0.52 -18.66
C PHE A 229 13.70 0.90 -18.58
N SER A 230 14.36 1.08 -19.73
CA SER A 230 15.75 1.55 -19.79
C SER A 230 15.95 2.93 -19.12
N ASP A 231 14.89 3.74 -19.06
CA ASP A 231 14.87 5.03 -18.37
C ASP A 231 14.99 4.93 -16.84
N LEU A 232 14.76 3.75 -16.26
CA LEU A 232 15.00 3.47 -14.85
C LEU A 232 16.47 3.17 -14.53
N LEU A 233 17.32 3.01 -15.54
CA LEU A 233 18.72 2.62 -15.39
C LEU A 233 19.62 3.86 -15.41
N VAL A 234 20.56 3.94 -14.46
CA VAL A 234 21.69 4.88 -14.55
C VAL A 234 22.67 4.41 -15.62
N ASP A 235 22.95 3.11 -15.62
CA ASP A 235 23.77 2.40 -16.60
C ASP A 235 23.37 0.91 -16.63
N GLY A 236 24.00 0.14 -17.53
CA GLY A 236 23.84 -1.30 -17.60
C GLY A 236 22.45 -1.75 -18.05
N GLN A 237 21.94 -2.80 -17.41
CA GLN A 237 20.67 -3.47 -17.74
C GLN A 237 20.11 -4.14 -16.48
N PHE A 238 18.81 -4.42 -16.46
CA PHE A 238 18.23 -5.38 -15.54
C PHE A 238 18.88 -6.74 -15.72
N GLN A 239 19.41 -7.29 -14.64
CA GLN A 239 20.00 -8.63 -14.60
C GLN A 239 19.17 -9.54 -13.70
N GLN A 240 18.83 -10.73 -14.20
CA GLN A 240 18.21 -11.75 -13.37
C GLN A 240 19.30 -12.61 -12.73
N VAL A 241 19.34 -12.63 -11.40
CA VAL A 241 20.40 -13.30 -10.63
C VAL A 241 19.84 -14.08 -9.44
N GLU A 242 20.69 -14.97 -8.92
CA GLU A 242 20.55 -15.64 -7.63
C GLU A 242 20.75 -14.64 -6.47
N PRO A 243 20.40 -15.00 -5.21
CA PRO A 243 20.53 -14.07 -4.07
C PRO A 243 21.93 -13.50 -3.93
N LEU A 244 22.01 -12.20 -3.65
CA LEU A 244 23.28 -11.56 -3.33
C LEU A 244 23.75 -11.98 -1.91
N PRO A 245 25.07 -12.08 -1.66
CA PRO A 245 25.59 -12.43 -0.34
C PRO A 245 25.08 -11.54 0.80
N GLU A 246 24.83 -10.26 0.51
CA GLU A 246 24.30 -9.28 1.45
C GLU A 246 22.85 -9.56 1.89
N GLU A 247 22.13 -10.49 1.24
CA GLU A 247 20.75 -10.88 1.57
C GLU A 247 20.63 -12.16 2.41
N TRP A 248 21.76 -12.77 2.82
CA TRP A 248 21.75 -14.03 3.58
C TRP A 248 21.12 -13.93 4.98
N ASP A 249 20.83 -12.72 5.46
CA ASP A 249 20.07 -12.46 6.69
C ASP A 249 18.56 -12.72 6.55
N GLU A 250 18.06 -12.98 5.34
CA GLU A 250 16.65 -13.29 5.04
C GLU A 250 16.48 -14.70 4.41
N PRO A 251 16.84 -15.79 5.11
CA PRO A 251 16.91 -17.14 4.52
C PRO A 251 15.55 -17.68 4.06
N HIS A 252 14.45 -17.14 4.58
CA HIS A 252 13.08 -17.55 4.22
C HIS A 252 12.67 -17.14 2.80
N ILE A 253 13.39 -16.20 2.17
CA ILE A 253 13.14 -15.70 0.81
C ILE A 253 14.36 -15.86 -0.10
N SER A 254 15.35 -16.65 0.30
CA SER A 254 16.54 -16.94 -0.51
C SER A 254 16.20 -17.67 -1.82
N HIS A 255 15.07 -18.39 -1.88
CA HIS A 255 14.64 -19.11 -3.07
C HIS A 255 14.03 -18.23 -4.18
N LEU A 256 13.74 -16.96 -3.91
CA LEU A 256 13.07 -16.06 -4.87
C LEU A 256 14.05 -15.47 -5.90
N PRO A 257 13.78 -15.46 -7.21
CA PRO A 257 14.66 -14.78 -8.17
C PRO A 257 14.81 -13.27 -7.92
N ARG A 258 15.95 -12.69 -8.32
CA ARG A 258 16.22 -11.25 -8.20
C ARG A 258 16.33 -10.61 -9.57
N LEU A 259 15.78 -9.40 -9.70
CA LEU A 259 16.15 -8.45 -10.73
C LEU A 259 17.02 -7.38 -10.09
N VAL A 260 18.23 -7.23 -10.60
CA VAL A 260 19.24 -6.31 -10.08
C VAL A 260 19.50 -5.22 -11.12
N LEU A 261 19.52 -3.97 -10.68
CA LEU A 261 19.72 -2.80 -11.55
C LEU A 261 20.40 -1.64 -10.82
N HIS A 262 21.16 -0.84 -11.59
CA HIS A 262 21.67 0.47 -11.16
C HIS A 262 20.52 1.49 -11.31
N TYR A 263 19.74 1.72 -10.25
CA TYR A 263 18.48 2.45 -10.35
C TYR A 263 18.63 3.97 -10.34
N ASN A 264 17.90 4.64 -11.24
CA ASN A 264 17.71 6.08 -11.24
C ASN A 264 16.63 6.49 -10.23
N TRP A 265 17.06 6.99 -9.08
CA TRP A 265 16.23 7.41 -7.93
C TRP A 265 15.26 8.57 -8.16
N LYS A 266 15.15 9.08 -9.39
CA LYS A 266 14.30 10.24 -9.72
C LYS A 266 12.87 9.86 -10.14
N GLU A 267 12.60 8.60 -10.46
CA GLU A 267 11.37 8.17 -11.13
C GLU A 267 10.67 6.98 -10.44
N LEU A 268 10.28 7.14 -9.17
CA LEU A 268 9.60 6.08 -8.39
C LEU A 268 8.21 5.75 -8.94
N GLY A 269 7.50 6.74 -9.51
CA GLY A 269 6.27 6.49 -10.26
C GLY A 269 6.48 5.56 -11.46
N ARG A 270 7.64 5.65 -12.12
CA ARG A 270 8.00 4.80 -13.25
C ARG A 270 8.40 3.39 -12.79
N LEU A 271 9.06 3.28 -11.63
CA LEU A 271 9.27 1.98 -10.98
C LEU A 271 7.93 1.30 -10.65
N ARG A 272 6.93 2.05 -10.19
CA ARG A 272 5.58 1.52 -9.99
C ARG A 272 4.98 0.96 -11.29
N GLN A 273 5.13 1.67 -12.41
CA GLN A 273 4.70 1.16 -13.73
C GLN A 273 5.45 -0.11 -14.15
N CYS A 274 6.75 -0.21 -13.85
CA CYS A 274 7.54 -1.42 -14.06
C CYS A 274 7.00 -2.60 -13.24
N ILE A 275 6.65 -2.37 -11.98
CA ILE A 275 6.03 -3.39 -11.12
C ILE A 275 4.67 -3.82 -11.68
N ASP A 276 3.84 -2.88 -12.14
CA ASP A 276 2.55 -3.20 -12.75
C ASP A 276 2.72 -4.03 -14.04
N TRP A 277 3.74 -3.71 -14.85
CA TRP A 277 4.10 -4.46 -16.05
C TRP A 277 4.54 -5.89 -15.72
N LEU A 278 5.45 -6.06 -14.76
CA LEU A 278 5.92 -7.36 -14.29
C LEU A 278 4.73 -8.21 -13.83
N ASN A 279 3.86 -7.61 -13.02
CA ASN A 279 2.71 -8.29 -12.50
C ASN A 279 1.74 -8.68 -13.60
N ALA A 280 1.46 -7.83 -14.60
CA ALA A 280 0.47 -8.09 -15.65
C ALA A 280 0.73 -9.36 -16.48
N ARG A 281 1.99 -9.78 -16.65
CA ARG A 281 2.38 -10.87 -17.56
C ARG A 281 2.04 -12.28 -17.09
N ALA A 282 1.90 -12.50 -15.79
CA ALA A 282 1.44 -13.79 -15.27
C ALA A 282 -0.04 -14.13 -15.58
N MET A 283 -0.72 -13.37 -16.47
CA MET A 283 -2.04 -13.73 -17.05
C MET A 283 -1.96 -14.32 -18.46
N VAL A 284 -0.79 -14.32 -19.09
CA VAL A 284 -0.60 -14.71 -20.49
C VAL A 284 0.20 -16.02 -20.62
N ALA A 285 0.60 -16.62 -19.50
CA ALA A 285 1.31 -17.90 -19.43
C ALA A 285 0.42 -19.01 -18.87
#